data_AF-A0A4Q7E898-F1
#
_entry.id   AF-A0A4Q7E898-F1
#
_cell.length_a   1.000
_cell.length_b   1.000
_cell.length_c   1.000
_cell.angle_alpha   90.00
_cell.angle_beta   90.00
_cell.angle_gamma   90.00
#
_symmetry.space_group_name_H-M   'P 1'
#
loop_
_entity.id
_entity.type
_entity.pdbx_description
1 polymer ?
#
loop_
_entity_poly.entity_id
_entity_poly.type
_entity_poly.pdbx_seq_one_letter_code
_entity_poly.pdbx_strand_id
1 'polypeptide(L)'
;MTIAIAASGPNAGLAIFKALQAAEAVGTGAIRGFVMLAVITSEGELQRYETQRGGTRTLFTEGETTGVEPPEMVQGAIAAALISSGPDRPTPLSQFLTADANAGLVTAHRVPQGPSINGIPLNVEVLDALQSGQSAQAATESVLAANPQADVGFITIDRQGNLYLQNAPRVQKRPDIGMAYREDAATGAKLGVLHNAISPYSSLAPLVADIGFRCMVEPAPVIGHFTIAAGVPIIYGDVDAVDVDEYGVAQRVVTSDRTFTDRDRSGVGIYLHSIVRHNGQAIGKTLFEPICIVSGGHIVEMSGQTSLQISYTHP
;
A
#
# COMPACT_ATOMS: atom_id res chain seq x y z
N MET A 1 -9.76 20.45 -0.39
CA MET A 1 -10.06 19.06 0.02
C MET A 1 -9.56 18.21 -1.11
N THR A 2 -8.59 17.35 -0.91
CA THR A 2 -7.83 16.75 -2.02
C THR A 2 -7.11 15.53 -1.47
N ILE A 3 -6.91 14.53 -2.33
CA ILE A 3 -6.02 13.41 -2.09
C ILE A 3 -4.95 13.40 -3.19
N ALA A 4 -3.72 13.15 -2.78
CA ALA A 4 -2.56 12.95 -3.63
C ALA A 4 -2.02 11.55 -3.33
N ILE A 5 -1.71 10.81 -4.39
CA ILE A 5 -1.15 9.46 -4.28
C ILE A 5 -0.04 9.38 -5.30
N ALA A 6 1.13 8.89 -4.89
CA ALA A 6 2.20 8.59 -5.82
C ALA A 6 2.86 7.25 -5.45
N ALA A 7 3.38 6.56 -6.46
CA ALA A 7 4.07 5.30 -6.31
C ALA A 7 5.25 5.20 -7.27
N SER A 8 6.27 4.46 -6.86
CA SER A 8 7.47 4.16 -7.65
C SER A 8 7.85 2.69 -7.45
N GLY A 9 8.12 1.96 -8.53
CA GLY A 9 8.40 0.53 -8.53
C GLY A 9 7.40 -0.28 -9.37
N PRO A 10 7.37 -1.61 -9.20
CA PRO A 10 6.47 -2.48 -9.97
C PRO A 10 5.00 -2.08 -9.82
N ASN A 11 4.27 -2.09 -10.94
CA ASN A 11 2.84 -1.82 -11.01
C ASN A 11 2.40 -0.47 -10.37
N ALA A 12 3.25 0.57 -10.42
CA ALA A 12 2.98 1.83 -9.74
C ALA A 12 1.65 2.46 -10.19
N GLY A 13 1.29 2.38 -11.48
CA GLY A 13 0.04 2.94 -11.97
C GLY A 13 -1.19 2.18 -11.50
N LEU A 14 -1.15 0.83 -11.45
CA LEU A 14 -2.23 0.04 -10.86
C LEU A 14 -2.38 0.35 -9.36
N ALA A 15 -1.27 0.46 -8.65
CA ALA A 15 -1.26 0.73 -7.21
C ALA A 15 -1.96 2.04 -6.86
N ILE A 16 -1.62 3.15 -7.53
CA ILE A 16 -2.28 4.43 -7.24
C ILE A 16 -3.74 4.45 -7.66
N PHE A 17 -4.11 3.74 -8.74
CA PHE A 17 -5.50 3.62 -9.18
C PHE A 17 -6.34 2.88 -8.14
N LYS A 18 -5.85 1.73 -7.64
CA LYS A 18 -6.52 0.94 -6.60
C LYS A 18 -6.59 1.67 -5.27
N ALA A 19 -5.55 2.41 -4.90
CA ALA A 19 -5.57 3.26 -3.73
C ALA A 19 -6.64 4.36 -3.84
N LEU A 20 -6.75 5.04 -4.99
CA LEU A 20 -7.81 6.04 -5.19
C LEU A 20 -9.21 5.40 -5.21
N GLN A 21 -9.38 4.26 -5.87
CA GLN A 21 -10.65 3.52 -5.90
C GLN A 21 -11.11 3.15 -4.48
N ALA A 22 -10.18 2.70 -3.62
CA ALA A 22 -10.46 2.44 -2.22
C ALA A 22 -10.82 3.72 -1.45
N ALA A 23 -10.09 4.81 -1.68
CA ALA A 23 -10.39 6.11 -1.08
C ALA A 23 -11.79 6.60 -1.46
N GLU A 24 -12.16 6.41 -2.73
CA GLU A 24 -13.48 6.72 -3.24
C GLU A 24 -14.55 5.83 -2.64
N ALA A 25 -14.30 4.54 -2.39
CA ALA A 25 -15.28 3.65 -1.81
C ALA A 25 -15.68 4.04 -0.37
N VAL A 26 -14.71 4.37 0.47
CA VAL A 26 -14.93 4.57 1.92
C VAL A 26 -14.87 6.03 2.38
N GLY A 27 -14.25 6.90 1.58
CA GLY A 27 -14.06 8.31 1.92
C GLY A 27 -15.32 9.15 1.71
N THR A 28 -15.48 10.15 2.58
CA THR A 28 -16.54 11.17 2.49
C THR A 28 -15.93 12.57 2.47
N GLY A 29 -16.54 13.51 1.76
CA GLY A 29 -16.00 14.85 1.52
C GLY A 29 -15.81 15.11 0.02
N ALA A 30 -14.87 15.98 -0.35
CA ALA A 30 -14.59 16.24 -1.77
C ALA A 30 -13.64 15.18 -2.35
N ILE A 31 -14.25 14.10 -2.84
CA ILE A 31 -13.63 12.98 -3.56
C ILE A 31 -14.62 12.49 -4.63
N ARG A 32 -14.24 11.55 -5.52
CA ARG A 32 -15.05 11.05 -6.66
C ARG A 32 -15.36 12.08 -7.76
N GLY A 33 -14.63 13.19 -7.78
CA GLY A 33 -14.79 14.25 -8.76
C GLY A 33 -13.70 14.19 -9.82
N PHE A 34 -12.80 15.17 -9.81
CA PHE A 34 -11.72 15.25 -10.76
C PHE A 34 -10.57 14.31 -10.41
N VAL A 35 -9.83 13.87 -11.42
CA VAL A 35 -8.53 13.21 -11.28
C VAL A 35 -7.61 13.76 -12.34
N MET A 36 -6.38 14.09 -11.94
CA MET A 36 -5.25 14.26 -12.85
C MET A 36 -4.23 13.17 -12.52
N LEU A 37 -3.90 12.32 -13.48
CA LEU A 37 -2.96 11.22 -13.35
C LEU A 37 -1.83 11.38 -14.38
N ALA A 38 -0.60 11.18 -13.93
CA ALA A 38 0.57 11.08 -14.80
C ALA A 38 1.37 9.83 -14.45
N VAL A 39 1.87 9.15 -15.48
CA VAL A 39 2.70 7.96 -15.34
C VAL A 39 3.93 8.03 -16.21
N ILE A 40 5.02 7.48 -15.71
CA ILE A 40 6.22 7.15 -16.49
C ILE A 40 6.15 5.65 -16.75
N THR A 41 6.02 5.27 -18.02
CA THR A 41 5.92 3.86 -18.44
C THR A 41 7.24 3.13 -18.23
N SER A 42 7.24 1.80 -18.34
CA SER A 42 8.46 0.98 -18.35
C SER A 42 9.43 1.34 -19.48
N GLU A 43 8.92 1.96 -20.55
CA GLU A 43 9.70 2.48 -21.68
C GLU A 43 10.23 3.90 -21.43
N GLY A 44 9.92 4.50 -20.27
CA GLY A 44 10.33 5.85 -19.90
C GLY A 44 9.46 6.95 -20.51
N GLU A 45 8.29 6.61 -21.07
CA GLU A 45 7.39 7.59 -21.66
C GLU A 45 6.45 8.22 -20.63
N LEU A 46 6.19 9.51 -20.76
CA LEU A 46 5.26 10.22 -19.90
C LEU A 46 3.87 10.27 -20.51
N GLN A 47 2.91 9.60 -19.86
CA GLN A 47 1.50 9.59 -20.25
C GLN A 47 0.65 10.35 -19.22
N ARG A 48 -0.44 10.98 -19.69
CA ARG A 48 -1.34 11.79 -18.85
C ARG A 48 -2.79 11.43 -19.11
N TYR A 49 -3.55 11.33 -18.04
CA TYR A 49 -4.97 11.01 -18.07
C TYR A 49 -5.72 11.90 -17.09
N GLU A 50 -6.90 12.36 -17.47
CA GLU A 50 -7.68 13.25 -16.63
C GLU A 50 -9.19 13.02 -16.77
N THR A 51 -9.91 13.37 -15.71
CA THR A 51 -11.37 13.49 -15.72
C THR A 51 -11.78 14.61 -14.79
N GLN A 52 -12.89 15.29 -15.08
CA GLN A 52 -13.45 16.32 -14.19
C GLN A 52 -14.47 15.75 -13.19
N ARG A 53 -15.09 14.62 -13.52
CA ARG A 53 -16.24 14.09 -12.79
C ARG A 53 -16.24 12.57 -12.85
N GLY A 54 -16.49 11.91 -11.73
CA GLY A 54 -16.65 10.46 -11.66
C GLY A 54 -15.43 9.71 -11.15
N GLY A 55 -14.31 10.40 -10.91
CA GLY A 55 -13.16 9.79 -10.24
C GLY A 55 -12.56 8.64 -11.03
N THR A 56 -12.20 7.56 -10.35
CA THR A 56 -11.70 6.33 -11.00
C THR A 56 -12.69 5.72 -11.99
N ARG A 57 -14.00 5.98 -11.85
CA ARG A 57 -15.02 5.42 -12.76
C ARG A 57 -14.96 5.99 -14.16
N THR A 58 -14.45 7.20 -14.35
CA THR A 58 -14.46 7.88 -15.66
C THR A 58 -13.07 8.27 -16.14
N LEU A 59 -12.04 7.99 -15.34
CA LEU A 59 -10.65 8.23 -15.73
C LEU A 59 -10.23 7.41 -16.95
N PHE A 60 -10.75 6.19 -17.04
CA PHE A 60 -10.55 5.29 -18.18
C PHE A 60 -11.92 4.80 -18.68
N THR A 61 -12.03 4.62 -20.00
CA THR A 61 -13.23 4.07 -20.66
C THR A 61 -12.84 3.05 -21.70
N GLU A 62 -13.68 2.04 -21.90
CA GLU A 62 -13.56 1.07 -22.99
C GLU A 62 -14.79 1.22 -23.90
N GLY A 63 -14.62 1.99 -24.97
CA GLY A 63 -15.76 2.49 -25.76
C GLY A 63 -16.69 3.33 -24.88
N GLU A 64 -17.95 2.89 -24.76
CA GLU A 64 -18.97 3.55 -23.91
C GLU A 64 -18.96 3.04 -22.45
N THR A 65 -18.14 2.04 -22.13
CA THR A 65 -18.07 1.44 -20.79
C THR A 65 -17.21 2.27 -19.85
N THR A 66 -17.75 2.58 -18.67
CA THR A 66 -17.06 3.29 -17.58
C THR A 66 -16.74 2.35 -16.43
N GLY A 67 -15.78 2.71 -15.58
CA GLY A 67 -15.38 1.90 -14.42
C GLY A 67 -14.46 0.74 -14.77
N VAL A 68 -13.78 0.83 -15.91
CA VAL A 68 -12.79 -0.16 -16.35
C VAL A 68 -11.46 0.05 -15.64
N GLU A 69 -10.63 -0.99 -15.65
CA GLU A 69 -9.25 -0.90 -15.17
C GLU A 69 -8.40 -0.01 -16.10
N PRO A 70 -7.26 0.53 -15.62
CA PRO A 70 -6.31 1.23 -16.48
C PRO A 70 -5.80 0.31 -17.61
N PRO A 71 -5.41 0.83 -18.78
CA PRO A 71 -4.70 0.05 -19.79
C PRO A 71 -3.42 -0.60 -19.23
N GLU A 72 -2.99 -1.75 -19.76
CA GLU A 72 -1.82 -2.50 -19.26
C GLU A 72 -0.56 -1.64 -19.13
N MET A 73 -0.31 -0.76 -20.10
CA MET A 73 0.80 0.20 -20.07
C MET A 73 0.76 1.13 -18.85
N VAL A 74 -0.43 1.56 -18.44
CA VAL A 74 -0.61 2.36 -17.23
C VAL A 74 -0.45 1.49 -15.99
N GLN A 75 -1.03 0.29 -15.98
CA GLN A 75 -0.92 -0.64 -14.85
C GLN A 75 0.55 -0.91 -14.50
N GLY A 76 1.36 -1.26 -15.50
CA GLY A 76 2.78 -1.60 -15.38
C GLY A 76 3.76 -0.42 -15.36
N ALA A 77 3.28 0.83 -15.20
CA ALA A 77 4.15 2.01 -15.10
C ALA A 77 5.15 1.88 -13.93
N ILE A 78 6.36 2.43 -14.13
CA ILE A 78 7.44 2.38 -13.12
C ILE A 78 7.34 3.51 -12.10
N ALA A 79 6.68 4.61 -12.46
CA ALA A 79 6.35 5.70 -11.56
C ALA A 79 5.00 6.27 -11.94
N ALA A 80 4.19 6.59 -10.94
CA ALA A 80 2.85 7.08 -11.14
C ALA A 80 2.50 8.09 -10.05
N ALA A 81 1.79 9.14 -10.42
CA ALA A 81 1.28 10.12 -9.48
C ALA A 81 -0.13 10.56 -9.90
N LEU A 82 -0.98 10.84 -8.92
CA LEU A 82 -2.28 11.44 -9.14
C LEU A 82 -2.62 12.47 -8.07
N ILE A 83 -3.54 13.37 -8.44
CA ILE A 83 -4.29 14.23 -7.52
C ILE A 83 -5.78 14.10 -7.84
N SER A 84 -6.61 14.02 -6.82
CA SER A 84 -8.06 13.90 -6.93
C SER A 84 -8.79 14.74 -5.87
N SER A 85 -10.04 15.09 -6.17
CA SER A 85 -10.96 15.80 -5.29
C SER A 85 -12.41 15.68 -5.78
N GLY A 86 -13.33 16.48 -5.22
CA GLY A 86 -14.60 16.84 -5.84
C GLY A 86 -14.44 17.53 -7.20
N PRO A 87 -15.52 17.62 -7.98
CA PRO A 87 -15.48 17.93 -9.40
C PRO A 87 -15.22 19.42 -9.70
N ASP A 88 -15.15 19.74 -10.99
CA ASP A 88 -15.18 21.11 -11.53
C ASP A 88 -14.01 21.98 -11.07
N ARG A 89 -12.79 21.43 -11.21
CA ARG A 89 -11.57 22.20 -10.94
C ARG A 89 -11.22 23.11 -12.11
N PRO A 90 -10.57 24.25 -11.84
CA PRO A 90 -10.01 25.10 -12.89
C PRO A 90 -9.18 24.28 -13.90
N THR A 91 -9.46 24.48 -15.18
CA THR A 91 -8.71 23.86 -16.27
C THR A 91 -7.52 24.74 -16.68
N PRO A 92 -6.43 24.15 -17.21
CA PRO A 92 -6.22 22.70 -17.42
C PRO A 92 -5.92 21.96 -16.12
N LEU A 93 -6.31 20.69 -15.98
CA LEU A 93 -6.08 19.92 -14.75
C LEU A 93 -4.59 19.59 -14.53
N SER A 94 -3.80 19.62 -15.60
CA SER A 94 -2.34 19.50 -15.55
C SER A 94 -1.66 20.57 -14.68
N GLN A 95 -2.32 21.67 -14.34
CA GLN A 95 -1.75 22.66 -13.41
C GLN A 95 -1.56 22.10 -11.99
N PHE A 96 -2.30 21.06 -11.60
CA PHE A 96 -2.25 20.50 -10.25
C PHE A 96 -1.19 19.41 -10.07
N LEU A 97 -0.64 18.88 -11.17
CA LEU A 97 0.36 17.81 -11.17
C LEU A 97 1.36 18.07 -12.30
N THR A 98 2.59 18.37 -11.92
CA THR A 98 3.70 18.64 -12.84
C THR A 98 4.57 17.39 -12.99
N ALA A 99 5.06 17.16 -14.19
CA ALA A 99 5.77 15.93 -14.53
C ALA A 99 6.68 16.11 -15.74
N ASP A 100 7.84 15.48 -15.70
CA ASP A 100 8.82 15.41 -16.78
C ASP A 100 9.43 14.00 -16.80
N ALA A 101 9.44 13.34 -17.97
CA ALA A 101 9.91 11.96 -18.11
C ALA A 101 11.38 11.77 -17.66
N ASN A 102 12.20 12.82 -17.76
CA ASN A 102 13.62 12.80 -17.46
C ASN A 102 13.96 13.33 -16.06
N ALA A 103 13.00 13.96 -15.36
CA ALA A 103 13.24 14.51 -14.03
C ALA A 103 12.42 13.81 -12.94
N GLY A 104 11.13 13.55 -13.19
CA GLY A 104 10.24 12.92 -12.22
C GLY A 104 8.81 13.46 -12.21
N LEU A 105 8.10 13.18 -11.12
CA LEU A 105 6.69 13.51 -10.91
C LEU A 105 6.52 14.32 -9.62
N VAL A 106 5.68 15.37 -9.68
CA VAL A 106 5.31 16.18 -8.51
C VAL A 106 3.79 16.26 -8.43
N THR A 107 3.21 15.54 -7.47
CA THR A 107 1.80 15.68 -7.09
C THR A 107 1.70 16.32 -5.71
N ALA A 108 0.51 16.73 -5.32
CA ALA A 108 0.28 17.40 -4.06
C ALA A 108 -1.17 17.29 -3.62
N HIS A 109 -1.41 17.59 -2.35
CA HIS A 109 -2.74 17.95 -1.88
C HIS A 109 -2.75 19.46 -1.53
N ARG A 110 -3.95 20.05 -1.53
CA ARG A 110 -4.24 21.49 -1.37
C ARG A 110 -3.98 22.30 -2.64
N VAL A 111 -3.07 23.28 -2.62
CA VAL A 111 -2.93 24.31 -3.67
C VAL A 111 -1.51 24.29 -4.27
N PRO A 112 -1.11 23.22 -4.99
CA PRO A 112 0.23 23.10 -5.59
C PRO A 112 0.58 24.19 -6.60
N GLN A 113 -0.43 24.67 -7.33
CA GLN A 113 -0.28 25.68 -8.36
C GLN A 113 -0.22 27.11 -7.81
N GLY A 114 -0.32 27.27 -6.49
CA GLY A 114 -0.19 28.57 -5.83
C GLY A 114 1.21 29.15 -6.04
N PRO A 115 1.35 30.49 -6.08
CA PRO A 115 2.65 31.13 -6.28
C PRO A 115 3.56 30.89 -5.08
N SER A 116 4.83 30.61 -5.35
CA SER A 116 5.90 30.64 -4.37
C SER A 116 6.40 32.07 -4.14
N ILE A 117 7.37 32.23 -3.24
CA ILE A 117 8.10 33.49 -3.04
C ILE A 117 8.81 33.99 -4.30
N ASN A 118 9.11 33.08 -5.25
CA ASN A 118 9.74 33.39 -6.52
C ASN A 118 8.72 33.74 -7.62
N GLY A 119 7.42 33.76 -7.30
CA GLY A 119 6.34 34.11 -8.21
C GLY A 119 5.96 33.01 -9.21
N ILE A 120 6.59 31.84 -9.13
CA ILE A 120 6.27 30.66 -9.96
C ILE A 120 5.40 29.67 -9.16
N PRO A 121 4.64 28.78 -9.82
CA PRO A 121 3.87 27.76 -9.11
C PRO A 121 4.77 26.83 -8.27
N LEU A 122 4.38 26.53 -7.03
CA LEU A 122 5.20 25.74 -6.11
C LEU A 122 5.56 24.35 -6.66
N ASN A 123 4.60 23.66 -7.31
CA ASN A 123 4.86 22.36 -7.93
C ASN A 123 5.79 22.43 -9.16
N VAL A 124 5.81 23.56 -9.86
CA VAL A 124 6.77 23.81 -10.95
C VAL A 124 8.16 24.02 -10.35
N GLU A 125 8.28 24.80 -9.29
CA GLU A 125 9.57 25.03 -8.63
C GLU A 125 10.21 23.75 -8.09
N VAL A 126 9.40 22.81 -7.55
CA VAL A 126 9.90 21.48 -7.16
C VAL A 126 10.38 20.69 -8.38
N LEU A 127 9.65 20.73 -9.50
CA LEU A 127 10.04 20.03 -10.72
C LEU A 127 11.33 20.61 -11.32
N ASP A 128 11.49 21.94 -11.32
CA ASP A 128 12.71 22.62 -11.79
C ASP A 128 13.93 22.22 -10.95
N ALA A 129 13.74 22.01 -9.63
CA ALA A 129 14.79 21.50 -8.75
C ALA A 129 15.16 20.04 -9.08
N LEU A 130 14.19 19.19 -9.42
CA LEU A 130 14.46 17.83 -9.93
C LEU A 130 15.22 17.86 -11.25
N GLN A 131 14.80 18.72 -12.20
CA GLN A 131 15.49 18.90 -13.48
C GLN A 131 16.93 19.38 -13.30
N SER A 132 17.19 20.12 -12.22
CA SER A 132 18.53 20.56 -11.81
C SER A 132 19.35 19.47 -11.10
N GLY A 133 18.82 18.25 -10.99
CA GLY A 133 19.52 17.08 -10.44
C GLY A 133 19.37 16.89 -8.92
N GLN A 134 18.47 17.62 -8.26
CA GLN A 134 18.19 17.37 -6.85
C GLN A 134 17.38 16.08 -6.67
N SER A 135 17.61 15.38 -5.56
CA SER A 135 16.75 14.26 -5.13
C SER A 135 15.33 14.73 -4.80
N ALA A 136 14.36 13.82 -4.80
CA ALA A 136 12.97 14.10 -4.38
C ALA A 136 12.88 14.79 -3.01
N GLN A 137 13.69 14.34 -2.03
CA GLN A 137 13.74 14.93 -0.70
C GLN A 137 14.24 16.37 -0.74
N ALA A 138 15.46 16.58 -1.25
CA ALA A 138 16.09 17.90 -1.29
C ALA A 138 15.23 18.95 -2.02
N ALA A 139 14.66 18.60 -3.18
CA ALA A 139 13.80 19.50 -3.95
C ALA A 139 12.53 19.90 -3.17
N THR A 140 11.91 18.94 -2.49
CA THR A 140 10.71 19.19 -1.69
C THR A 140 11.02 20.05 -0.47
N GLU A 141 12.05 19.68 0.29
CA GLU A 141 12.45 20.37 1.51
C GLU A 141 12.88 21.81 1.22
N SER A 142 13.64 22.06 0.15
CA SER A 142 14.11 23.40 -0.19
C SER A 142 12.94 24.34 -0.51
N VAL A 143 11.98 23.88 -1.33
CA VAL A 143 10.82 24.70 -1.71
C VAL A 143 9.91 24.94 -0.50
N LEU A 144 9.65 23.93 0.32
CA LEU A 144 8.80 24.10 1.51
C LEU A 144 9.47 24.96 2.60
N ALA A 145 10.78 24.85 2.78
CA ALA A 145 11.54 25.67 3.72
C ALA A 145 11.50 27.15 3.33
N ALA A 146 11.59 27.45 2.03
CA ALA A 146 11.44 28.81 1.49
C ALA A 146 9.99 29.33 1.56
N ASN A 147 9.00 28.43 1.60
CA ASN A 147 7.58 28.76 1.54
C ASN A 147 6.77 28.20 2.75
N PRO A 148 7.13 28.51 4.02
CA PRO A 148 6.54 27.84 5.18
C PRO A 148 5.04 28.11 5.37
N GLN A 149 4.53 29.19 4.77
CA GLN A 149 3.11 29.58 4.81
C GLN A 149 2.30 29.10 3.60
N ALA A 150 2.91 28.34 2.69
CA ALA A 150 2.20 27.73 1.58
C ALA A 150 1.12 26.76 2.09
N ASP A 151 -0.02 26.73 1.40
CA ASP A 151 -1.10 25.80 1.67
C ASP A 151 -0.97 24.59 0.73
N VAL A 152 0.09 23.81 0.92
CA VAL A 152 0.45 22.65 0.09
C VAL A 152 1.15 21.56 0.91
N GLY A 153 0.96 20.30 0.52
CA GLY A 153 1.84 19.20 0.85
C GLY A 153 2.17 18.41 -0.42
N PHE A 154 3.44 18.06 -0.59
CA PHE A 154 3.96 17.44 -1.81
C PHE A 154 4.18 15.95 -1.64
N ILE A 155 4.00 15.21 -2.74
CA ILE A 155 4.62 13.91 -2.97
C ILE A 155 5.42 14.02 -4.26
N THR A 156 6.73 13.78 -4.13
CA THR A 156 7.72 14.00 -5.18
C THR A 156 8.41 12.68 -5.48
N ILE A 157 8.52 12.34 -6.76
CA ILE A 157 9.28 11.20 -7.26
C ILE A 157 10.39 11.74 -8.16
N ASP A 158 11.64 11.39 -7.90
CA ASP A 158 12.76 11.70 -8.81
C ASP A 158 12.97 10.58 -9.86
N ARG A 159 13.85 10.83 -10.84
CA ARG A 159 14.15 9.86 -11.90
C ARG A 159 14.70 8.53 -11.40
N GLN A 160 15.33 8.49 -10.22
CA GLN A 160 15.84 7.27 -9.62
C GLN A 160 14.74 6.48 -8.88
N GLY A 161 13.50 6.98 -8.92
CA GLY A 161 12.37 6.36 -8.25
C GLY A 161 12.37 6.58 -6.74
N ASN A 162 13.14 7.54 -6.22
CA ASN A 162 13.01 7.93 -4.82
C ASN A 162 11.73 8.74 -4.65
N LEU A 163 10.95 8.36 -3.64
CA LEU A 163 9.70 9.02 -3.29
C LEU A 163 9.89 9.74 -1.98
N TYR A 164 9.50 11.01 -1.93
CA TYR A 164 9.47 11.80 -0.70
C TYR A 164 8.13 12.52 -0.58
N LEU A 165 7.62 12.65 0.65
CA LEU A 165 6.39 13.40 0.91
C LEU A 165 6.51 14.26 2.14
N GLN A 166 5.99 15.49 2.05
CA GLN A 166 6.03 16.43 3.16
C GLN A 166 4.93 17.49 3.04
N ASN A 167 4.32 17.81 4.17
CA ASN A 167 3.43 18.95 4.30
C ASN A 167 4.21 20.23 4.65
N ALA A 168 3.84 21.36 4.04
CA ALA A 168 4.29 22.66 4.52
C ALA A 168 3.92 22.86 6.01
N PRO A 169 4.71 23.61 6.79
CA PRO A 169 4.42 23.87 8.21
C PRO A 169 3.00 24.39 8.47
N ARG A 170 2.43 25.20 7.56
CA ARG A 170 1.03 25.64 7.67
C ARG A 170 0.02 24.50 7.55
N VAL A 171 0.24 23.56 6.63
CA VAL A 171 -0.66 22.41 6.40
C VAL A 171 -0.59 21.42 7.54
N GLN A 172 0.59 21.22 8.14
CA GLN A 172 0.78 20.33 9.31
C GLN A 172 -0.11 20.71 10.51
N LYS A 173 -0.50 21.98 10.64
CA LYS A 173 -1.36 22.48 11.73
C LYS A 173 -2.84 22.15 11.54
N ARG A 174 -3.23 21.60 10.39
CA ARG A 174 -4.62 21.30 10.09
C ARG A 174 -5.08 20.04 10.85
N PRO A 175 -6.31 20.03 11.39
CA PRO A 175 -6.84 18.87 12.11
C PRO A 175 -7.42 17.79 11.18
N ASP A 176 -7.47 18.03 9.87
CA ASP A 176 -8.20 17.23 8.89
C ASP A 176 -7.29 16.61 7.83
N ILE A 177 -6.02 16.34 8.16
CA ILE A 177 -5.02 15.74 7.26
C ILE A 177 -4.86 14.25 7.54
N GLY A 178 -4.47 13.51 6.50
CA GLY A 178 -4.00 12.13 6.61
C GLY A 178 -2.76 11.92 5.73
N MET A 179 -1.86 11.07 6.20
CA MET A 179 -0.57 10.81 5.57
C MET A 179 -0.17 9.35 5.77
N ALA A 180 0.36 8.72 4.74
CA ALA A 180 0.94 7.39 4.83
C ALA A 180 2.09 7.23 3.83
N TYR A 181 3.07 6.42 4.21
CA TYR A 181 4.19 5.98 3.37
C TYR A 181 4.35 4.47 3.54
N ARG A 182 4.66 3.79 2.44
CA ARG A 182 5.03 2.38 2.41
C ARG A 182 6.26 2.22 1.53
N GLU A 183 7.14 1.33 1.96
CA GLU A 183 8.35 0.97 1.24
C GLU A 183 8.66 -0.50 1.47
N ASP A 184 9.13 -1.16 0.42
CA ASP A 184 9.65 -2.52 0.46
C ASP A 184 11.04 -2.50 -0.17
N ALA A 185 12.06 -2.73 0.66
CA ALA A 185 13.45 -2.65 0.23
C ALA A 185 13.83 -3.76 -0.76
N ALA A 186 13.12 -4.90 -0.74
CA ALA A 186 13.42 -6.05 -1.61
C ALA A 186 13.02 -5.77 -3.07
N THR A 187 11.85 -5.20 -3.28
CA THR A 187 11.32 -4.85 -4.62
C THR A 187 11.65 -3.42 -5.03
N GLY A 188 12.04 -2.55 -4.08
CA GLY A 188 12.20 -1.12 -4.29
C GLY A 188 10.86 -0.37 -4.41
N ALA A 189 9.73 -1.04 -4.15
CA ALA A 189 8.41 -0.44 -4.21
C ALA A 189 8.24 0.64 -3.13
N LYS A 190 7.71 1.80 -3.52
CA LYS A 190 7.40 2.94 -2.64
C LYS A 190 6.02 3.49 -2.97
N LEU A 191 5.24 3.83 -1.97
CA LEU A 191 3.94 4.48 -2.14
C LEU A 191 3.70 5.54 -1.06
N GLY A 192 3.31 6.72 -1.49
CA GLY A 192 2.95 7.85 -0.64
C GLY A 192 1.50 8.27 -0.82
N VAL A 193 0.85 8.64 0.28
CA VAL A 193 -0.50 9.22 0.29
C VAL A 193 -0.51 10.47 1.16
N LEU A 194 -1.07 11.55 0.63
CA LEU A 194 -1.41 12.77 1.38
C LEU A 194 -2.86 13.13 1.09
N HIS A 195 -3.65 13.46 2.10
CA HIS A 195 -4.96 14.03 1.87
C HIS A 195 -5.36 15.03 2.93
N ASN A 196 -6.41 15.80 2.62
CA ASN A 196 -7.08 16.62 3.61
C ASN A 196 -8.60 16.69 3.35
N ALA A 197 -9.37 16.92 4.41
CA ALA A 197 -10.82 17.12 4.36
C ALA A 197 -11.57 15.99 3.63
N ILE A 198 -11.04 14.77 3.71
CA ILE A 198 -11.69 13.54 3.29
C ILE A 198 -11.70 12.64 4.53
N SER A 199 -12.89 12.39 5.06
CA SER A 199 -13.10 11.62 6.29
C SER A 199 -13.23 10.12 5.95
N PRO A 200 -12.69 9.21 6.77
CA PRO A 200 -12.02 9.45 8.05
C PRO A 200 -10.59 10.00 7.91
N TYR A 201 -10.25 11.08 8.62
CA TYR A 201 -9.01 11.83 8.36
C TYR A 201 -7.72 11.04 8.66
N SER A 202 -7.66 10.34 9.79
CA SER A 202 -6.43 9.66 10.22
C SER A 202 -6.27 8.26 9.63
N SER A 203 -7.36 7.53 9.42
CA SER A 203 -7.32 6.12 9.00
C SER A 203 -7.39 5.90 7.49
N LEU A 204 -7.86 6.88 6.72
CA LEU A 204 -8.01 6.75 5.27
C LEU A 204 -6.65 6.56 4.57
N ALA A 205 -5.68 7.44 4.82
CA ALA A 205 -4.35 7.34 4.20
C ALA A 205 -3.67 5.98 4.43
N PRO A 206 -3.54 5.47 5.68
CA PRO A 206 -2.97 4.15 5.91
C PRO A 206 -3.71 3.02 5.19
N LEU A 207 -5.04 3.02 5.21
CA LEU A 207 -5.87 1.99 4.57
C LEU A 207 -5.64 1.95 3.05
N VAL A 208 -5.69 3.10 2.39
CA VAL A 208 -5.58 3.15 0.93
C VAL A 208 -4.14 2.92 0.47
N ALA A 209 -3.15 3.33 1.29
CA ALA A 209 -1.76 2.98 1.07
C ALA A 209 -1.55 1.46 1.12
N ASP A 210 -2.11 0.76 2.10
CA ASP A 210 -2.00 -0.70 2.20
C ASP A 210 -2.67 -1.43 1.02
N ILE A 211 -3.79 -0.91 0.51
CA ILE A 211 -4.48 -1.49 -0.65
C ILE A 211 -3.66 -1.29 -1.92
N GLY A 212 -3.18 -0.07 -2.18
CA GLY A 212 -2.35 0.19 -3.35
C GLY A 212 -1.01 -0.56 -3.29
N PHE A 213 -0.37 -0.59 -2.12
CA PHE A 213 0.96 -1.18 -1.96
C PHE A 213 0.97 -2.69 -2.19
N ARG A 214 -0.12 -3.39 -1.87
CA ARG A 214 -0.30 -4.82 -2.21
C ARG A 214 -0.31 -5.10 -3.71
N CYS A 215 -0.56 -4.11 -4.56
CA CYS A 215 -0.46 -4.27 -6.01
C CYS A 215 1.00 -4.24 -6.49
N MET A 216 1.91 -3.72 -5.67
CA MET A 216 3.33 -3.53 -6.02
C MET A 216 4.23 -4.62 -5.47
N VAL A 217 3.82 -5.25 -4.37
CA VAL A 217 4.62 -6.27 -3.67
C VAL A 217 3.86 -7.60 -3.73
N GLU A 218 4.54 -8.64 -4.18
CA GLU A 218 3.97 -9.99 -4.14
C GLU A 218 3.75 -10.43 -2.69
N PRO A 219 2.62 -11.10 -2.38
CA PRO A 219 2.48 -11.80 -1.11
C PRO A 219 3.64 -12.76 -0.92
N ALA A 220 4.08 -12.95 0.32
CA ALA A 220 5.09 -13.95 0.63
C ALA A 220 4.70 -15.30 0.01
N PRO A 221 5.56 -15.91 -0.81
CA PRO A 221 5.16 -17.08 -1.59
C PRO A 221 4.82 -18.23 -0.64
N VAL A 222 3.81 -19.01 -1.01
CA VAL A 222 3.55 -20.30 -0.38
C VAL A 222 4.62 -21.26 -0.89
N ILE A 223 5.54 -21.65 -0.01
CA ILE A 223 6.68 -22.53 -0.38
C ILE A 223 6.38 -24.01 -0.11
N GLY A 224 5.29 -24.29 0.60
CA GLY A 224 4.87 -25.65 0.88
C GLY A 224 3.59 -25.72 1.69
N HIS A 225 3.17 -26.96 1.92
CA HIS A 225 2.00 -27.30 2.72
C HIS A 225 2.34 -28.46 3.65
N PHE A 226 1.65 -28.54 4.77
CA PHE A 226 1.59 -29.75 5.58
C PHE A 226 0.13 -30.09 5.88
N THR A 227 -0.13 -31.37 6.14
CA THR A 227 -1.43 -31.85 6.57
C THR A 227 -1.39 -32.16 8.05
N ILE A 228 -2.39 -31.68 8.79
CA ILE A 228 -2.63 -32.06 10.16
C ILE A 228 -3.95 -32.83 10.25
N ALA A 229 -3.99 -33.85 11.10
CA ALA A 229 -5.16 -34.67 11.35
C ALA A 229 -5.56 -34.60 12.82
N ALA A 230 -6.83 -34.90 13.10
CA ALA A 230 -7.29 -35.18 14.44
C ALA A 230 -6.47 -36.32 15.05
N GLY A 231 -6.18 -36.21 16.34
CA GLY A 231 -5.27 -37.08 17.08
C GLY A 231 -3.82 -36.58 17.11
N VAL A 232 -3.45 -35.50 16.43
CA VAL A 232 -2.10 -34.93 16.56
C VAL A 232 -1.93 -34.34 17.96
N PRO A 233 -0.87 -34.73 18.71
CA PRO A 233 -0.63 -34.22 20.05
C PRO A 233 -0.25 -32.74 20.01
N ILE A 234 -0.73 -32.00 21.00
CA ILE A 234 -0.33 -30.62 21.26
C ILE A 234 0.40 -30.56 22.61
N ILE A 235 1.61 -30.02 22.61
CA ILE A 235 2.51 -29.99 23.76
C ILE A 235 2.98 -28.56 24.05
N TYR A 236 3.41 -28.33 25.27
CA TYR A 236 3.93 -27.05 25.70
C TYR A 236 5.39 -26.91 25.24
N GLY A 237 5.74 -25.73 24.73
CA GLY A 237 7.12 -25.32 24.52
C GLY A 237 7.20 -23.81 24.32
N ASP A 238 8.39 -23.25 24.50
CA ASP A 238 8.56 -21.80 24.55
C ASP A 238 8.41 -21.09 23.19
N VAL A 239 8.28 -21.87 22.10
CA VAL A 239 8.16 -21.36 20.73
C VAL A 239 7.09 -22.17 20.00
N ASP A 240 6.05 -21.47 19.51
CA ASP A 240 4.98 -22.08 18.72
C ASP A 240 5.54 -22.71 17.44
N ALA A 241 5.25 -23.99 17.24
CA ALA A 241 5.78 -24.76 16.13
C ALA A 241 4.88 -25.92 15.74
N VAL A 242 5.06 -26.41 14.51
CA VAL A 242 4.50 -27.67 14.03
C VAL A 242 5.65 -28.51 13.53
N ASP A 243 5.88 -29.65 14.16
CA ASP A 243 6.87 -30.62 13.67
C ASP A 243 6.19 -31.55 12.66
N VAL A 244 6.74 -31.61 11.45
CA VAL A 244 6.25 -32.40 10.31
C VAL A 244 7.26 -33.47 9.92
N ASP A 245 6.78 -34.56 9.33
CA ASP A 245 7.62 -35.62 8.76
C ASP A 245 8.02 -35.34 7.29
N GLU A 246 8.68 -36.32 6.67
CA GLU A 246 9.17 -36.24 5.28
C GLU A 246 8.04 -36.13 4.23
N TYR A 247 6.81 -36.50 4.59
CA TYR A 247 5.62 -36.39 3.73
C TYR A 247 4.82 -35.12 4.00
N GLY A 248 5.28 -34.26 4.90
CA GLY A 248 4.56 -33.06 5.32
C GLY A 248 3.33 -33.40 6.17
N VAL A 249 3.36 -34.50 6.94
CA VAL A 249 2.30 -34.80 7.92
C VAL A 249 2.74 -34.29 9.29
N ALA A 250 1.87 -33.53 9.94
CA ALA A 250 2.12 -33.02 11.30
C ALA A 250 2.17 -34.18 12.30
N GLN A 251 3.28 -34.26 13.02
CA GLN A 251 3.53 -35.29 14.05
C GLN A 251 3.23 -34.75 15.45
N ARG A 252 3.43 -33.45 15.68
CA ARG A 252 3.05 -32.74 16.90
C ARG A 252 2.95 -31.23 16.69
N VAL A 253 2.14 -30.59 17.52
CA VAL A 253 2.07 -29.13 17.65
C VAL A 253 2.72 -28.73 18.97
N VAL A 254 3.58 -27.73 18.93
CA VAL A 254 4.17 -27.08 20.09
C VAL A 254 3.50 -25.73 20.25
N THR A 255 3.00 -25.43 21.46
CA THR A 255 2.38 -24.15 21.77
C THR A 255 2.99 -23.54 23.03
N SER A 256 3.15 -22.22 23.01
CA SER A 256 3.56 -21.43 24.18
C SER A 256 2.43 -21.19 25.19
N ASP A 257 1.17 -21.46 24.80
CA ASP A 257 0.01 -21.37 25.68
C ASP A 257 -0.24 -22.71 26.40
N ARG A 258 0.23 -22.79 27.66
CA ARG A 258 0.03 -23.95 28.57
C ARG A 258 -1.43 -24.39 28.70
N THR A 259 -2.38 -23.50 28.48
CA THR A 259 -3.78 -23.87 28.69
C THR A 259 -4.31 -24.83 27.62
N PHE A 260 -3.59 -25.03 26.50
CA PHE A 260 -3.86 -26.09 25.52
C PHE A 260 -3.31 -27.47 25.92
N THR A 261 -2.38 -27.55 26.87
CA THR A 261 -1.87 -28.82 27.38
C THR A 261 -2.51 -29.26 28.68
N ASP A 262 -2.95 -28.29 29.48
CA ASP A 262 -3.38 -28.56 30.85
C ASP A 262 -4.86 -28.94 30.96
N ARG A 263 -5.65 -28.70 29.90
CA ARG A 263 -7.11 -28.93 29.87
C ARG A 263 -7.68 -28.95 28.46
N ASP A 264 -8.86 -29.54 28.35
CA ASP A 264 -9.68 -29.50 27.15
C ASP A 264 -10.17 -28.07 26.89
N ARG A 265 -10.07 -27.60 25.63
CA ARG A 265 -10.51 -26.26 25.24
C ARG A 265 -10.71 -26.10 23.74
N SER A 266 -11.36 -25.00 23.38
CA SER A 266 -11.33 -24.46 22.02
C SER A 266 -10.47 -23.19 21.95
N GLY A 267 -9.84 -22.94 20.81
CA GLY A 267 -9.08 -21.72 20.51
C GLY A 267 -8.04 -21.92 19.42
N VAL A 268 -7.13 -20.96 19.24
CA VAL A 268 -6.03 -21.06 18.27
C VAL A 268 -4.90 -21.90 18.87
N GLY A 269 -4.82 -23.18 18.47
CA GLY A 269 -3.74 -24.09 18.89
C GLY A 269 -2.51 -24.03 17.98
N ILE A 270 -2.66 -23.46 16.78
CA ILE A 270 -1.59 -23.24 15.80
C ILE A 270 -1.71 -21.77 15.37
N TYR A 271 -0.75 -20.96 15.78
CA TYR A 271 -0.73 -19.52 15.52
C TYR A 271 -0.17 -19.19 14.13
N LEU A 272 -0.46 -17.99 13.63
CA LEU A 272 0.11 -17.42 12.43
C LEU A 272 1.60 -17.25 12.66
N HIS A 273 2.39 -17.63 11.68
CA HIS A 273 3.85 -17.66 11.79
C HIS A 273 4.41 -18.60 12.88
N SER A 274 3.66 -19.62 13.30
CA SER A 274 4.22 -20.77 14.01
C SER A 274 5.29 -21.42 13.13
N ILE A 275 6.41 -21.83 13.74
CA ILE A 275 7.53 -22.39 12.99
C ILE A 275 7.16 -23.79 12.49
N VAL A 276 7.22 -24.02 11.19
CA VAL A 276 7.15 -25.37 10.62
C VAL A 276 8.54 -25.99 10.67
N ARG A 277 8.66 -27.17 11.29
CA ARG A 277 9.94 -27.86 11.49
C ARG A 277 9.93 -29.24 10.87
N HIS A 278 11.00 -29.59 10.17
CA HIS A 278 11.27 -30.96 9.72
C HIS A 278 12.61 -31.39 10.31
N ASN A 279 12.63 -32.53 11.00
CA ASN A 279 13.82 -33.02 11.73
C ASN A 279 14.45 -31.96 12.65
N GLY A 280 13.61 -31.15 13.31
CA GLY A 280 14.04 -30.06 14.21
C GLY A 280 14.54 -28.79 13.52
N GLN A 281 14.67 -28.77 12.19
CA GLN A 281 15.07 -27.59 11.43
C GLN A 281 13.84 -26.80 10.98
N ALA A 282 13.88 -25.48 11.14
CA ALA A 282 12.83 -24.59 10.63
C ALA A 282 12.83 -24.61 9.10
N ILE A 283 11.73 -25.04 8.50
CA ILE A 283 11.51 -25.05 7.05
C ILE A 283 10.51 -23.98 6.61
N GLY A 284 9.80 -23.34 7.55
CA GLY A 284 8.91 -22.23 7.22
C GLY A 284 8.08 -21.71 8.39
N LYS A 285 7.09 -20.89 8.06
CA LYS A 285 6.14 -20.26 8.98
C LYS A 285 4.71 -20.41 8.47
N THR A 286 3.80 -20.86 9.33
CA THR A 286 2.37 -21.03 8.98
C THR A 286 1.74 -19.73 8.48
N LEU A 287 0.87 -19.83 7.48
CA LEU A 287 0.10 -18.71 6.92
C LEU A 287 -1.38 -18.71 7.32
N PHE A 288 -1.78 -19.66 8.17
CA PHE A 288 -3.17 -19.88 8.56
C PHE A 288 -3.29 -20.29 10.03
N GLU A 289 -4.32 -19.78 10.70
CA GLU A 289 -4.66 -20.06 12.09
C GLU A 289 -5.99 -20.82 12.17
N PRO A 290 -5.98 -22.16 12.32
CA PRO A 290 -7.20 -22.88 12.58
C PRO A 290 -7.72 -22.63 14.00
N ILE A 291 -9.05 -22.56 14.14
CA ILE A 291 -9.68 -22.75 15.45
C ILE A 291 -9.63 -24.24 15.77
N CYS A 292 -8.86 -24.61 16.78
CA CYS A 292 -8.71 -25.97 17.25
C CYS A 292 -9.70 -26.28 18.38
N ILE A 293 -10.17 -27.52 18.43
CA ILE A 293 -10.71 -28.16 19.63
C ILE A 293 -9.65 -29.14 20.11
N VAL A 294 -9.24 -29.02 21.37
CA VAL A 294 -8.24 -29.89 22.00
C VAL A 294 -8.90 -30.63 23.15
N SER A 295 -8.68 -31.95 23.20
CA SER A 295 -9.12 -32.80 24.30
C SER A 295 -8.03 -33.82 24.64
N GLY A 296 -7.75 -33.99 25.92
CA GLY A 296 -6.74 -34.92 26.41
C GLY A 296 -5.34 -34.67 25.81
N GLY A 297 -4.97 -33.42 25.55
CA GLY A 297 -3.68 -33.05 24.94
C GLY A 297 -3.55 -33.37 23.44
N HIS A 298 -4.66 -33.63 22.75
CA HIS A 298 -4.68 -33.91 21.32
C HIS A 298 -5.67 -32.99 20.60
N ILE A 299 -5.33 -32.61 19.37
CA ILE A 299 -6.24 -31.88 18.50
C ILE A 299 -7.34 -32.83 18.03
N VAL A 300 -8.59 -32.49 18.26
CA VAL A 300 -9.77 -33.28 17.86
C VAL A 300 -10.39 -32.74 16.58
N GLU A 301 -10.38 -31.41 16.42
CA GLU A 301 -10.97 -30.72 15.29
C GLU A 301 -10.21 -29.43 15.00
N MET A 302 -10.18 -29.04 13.73
CA MET A 302 -9.59 -27.80 13.23
C MET A 302 -10.57 -27.14 12.26
N SER A 303 -11.17 -26.03 12.69
CA SER A 303 -12.13 -25.23 11.91
C SER A 303 -13.25 -26.06 11.27
N GLY A 304 -13.89 -26.95 12.04
CA GLY A 304 -14.95 -27.82 11.53
C GLY A 304 -14.47 -29.11 10.87
N GLN A 305 -13.16 -29.36 10.79
CA GLN A 305 -12.57 -30.46 10.02
C GLN A 305 -11.69 -31.36 10.89
N THR A 306 -11.69 -32.66 10.59
CA THR A 306 -10.79 -33.64 11.23
C THR A 306 -9.45 -33.77 10.52
N SER A 307 -9.28 -33.13 9.37
CA SER A 307 -8.00 -32.98 8.70
C SER A 307 -7.96 -31.66 7.97
N LEU A 308 -6.81 -30.99 7.99
CA LEU A 308 -6.62 -29.69 7.38
C LEU A 308 -5.24 -29.61 6.73
N GLN A 309 -5.19 -29.03 5.53
CA GLN A 309 -3.93 -28.66 4.88
C GLN A 309 -3.61 -27.19 5.23
N ILE A 310 -2.40 -26.94 5.73
CA ILE A 310 -1.93 -25.61 6.12
C ILE A 310 -0.73 -25.24 5.25
N SER A 311 -0.83 -24.09 4.59
CA SER A 311 0.27 -23.49 3.82
C SER A 311 1.29 -22.81 4.73
N TYR A 312 2.55 -22.80 4.33
CA TYR A 312 3.62 -22.05 4.99
C TYR A 312 4.49 -21.27 4.00
N THR A 313 5.12 -20.21 4.49
CA THR A 313 6.10 -19.38 3.76
C THR A 313 7.49 -19.52 4.36
N HIS A 314 8.47 -18.79 3.83
CA HIS A 314 9.85 -18.75 4.33
C HIS A 314 9.92 -18.40 5.83
N PRO A 315 10.94 -18.92 6.56
CA PRO A 315 11.18 -18.59 7.96
C PRO A 315 11.43 -17.11 8.23
#